data_AF-A0A2H0M5P5-F1
#
_entry.id   AF-A0A2H0M5P5-F1
#
_cell.length_a   1.000
_cell.length_b   1.000
_cell.length_c   1.000
_cell.angle_alpha   90.00
_cell.angle_beta   90.00
_cell.angle_gamma   90.00
#
_symmetry.space_group_name_H-M   'P 1'
#
loop_
_entity.id
_entity.type
_entity.pdbx_description
1 polymer ?
#
loop_
_entity_poly.entity_id
_entity_poly.type
_entity_poly.pdbx_seq_one_letter_code
_entity_poly.pdbx_strand_id
1 'polypeptide(L)'
;MKNINELIKKIEIEKKNGEIDLSSDEDLSIAVMNLVSLEEHLYFTAKRTSNDSYFDLLGEAREIRKEMMRKLLPKEKYEGETWCATKHLLASSMRLYEVGTKCTASGKKEDAKDMYDTSFKLYNLFMGLRLKLISISEAKETLREEKLMSLSDIINKLSNCCDE
;
A
#
# COMPACT_ATOMS: atom_id res chain seq x y z
N MET A 1 3.08 9.17 22.13
CA MET A 1 3.79 8.39 21.09
C MET A 1 5.05 7.83 21.72
N LYS A 2 5.37 6.54 21.50
CA LYS A 2 6.75 6.07 21.70
C LYS A 2 7.69 7.03 20.97
N ASN A 3 8.92 7.19 21.47
CA ASN A 3 9.88 8.15 20.93
C ASN A 3 10.12 7.83 19.44
N ILE A 4 9.52 8.60 18.52
CA ILE A 4 9.59 8.39 17.07
C ILE A 4 11.04 8.24 16.62
N ASN A 5 11.96 8.99 17.24
CA ASN A 5 13.39 8.92 16.95
C ASN A 5 14.02 7.55 17.29
N GLU A 6 13.57 6.88 18.35
CA GLU A 6 14.02 5.51 18.66
C GLU A 6 13.50 4.51 17.64
N LEU A 7 12.28 4.71 17.14
CA LEU A 7 11.68 3.83 16.15
C LEU A 7 12.31 4.01 14.76
N ILE A 8 12.61 5.25 14.37
CA ILE A 8 13.42 5.55 13.17
C ILE A 8 14.78 4.88 13.27
N LYS A 9 15.50 5.05 14.38
CA LYS A 9 16.80 4.41 14.60
C LYS A 9 16.72 2.89 14.49
N LYS A 10 15.65 2.29 15.02
CA LYS A 10 15.41 0.85 14.90
C LYS A 10 15.26 0.44 13.43
N ILE A 11 14.44 1.15 12.66
CA ILE A 11 14.26 0.86 11.22
C ILE A 11 15.57 1.05 10.46
N GLU A 12 16.35 2.10 10.76
CA GLU A 12 17.66 2.30 10.15
C GLU A 12 18.64 1.16 10.45
N ILE A 13 18.59 0.58 11.66
CA ILE A 13 19.38 -0.61 12.02
C ILE A 13 18.89 -1.83 11.24
N GLU A 14 17.58 -2.06 11.18
CA GLU A 14 16.98 -3.17 10.42
C GLU A 14 17.27 -3.06 8.91
N LYS A 15 17.29 -1.84 8.34
CA LYS A 15 17.75 -1.57 6.96
C LYS A 15 19.22 -1.99 6.78
N LYS A 16 20.12 -1.54 7.67
CA LYS A 16 21.56 -1.88 7.58
C LYS A 16 21.83 -3.37 7.71
N ASN A 17 21.00 -4.08 8.46
CA ASN A 17 21.12 -5.53 8.65
C ASN A 17 20.44 -6.34 7.51
N GLY A 18 19.84 -5.66 6.51
CA GLY A 18 19.14 -6.31 5.40
C GLY A 18 17.80 -6.94 5.79
N GLU A 19 17.26 -6.61 6.97
CA GLU A 19 15.96 -7.14 7.42
C GLU A 19 14.78 -6.36 6.84
N ILE A 20 15.00 -5.11 6.42
CA ILE A 20 14.05 -4.25 5.72
C ILE A 20 14.73 -3.69 4.48
N ASP A 21 14.14 -3.94 3.32
CA ASP A 21 14.49 -3.30 2.07
C ASP A 21 13.30 -2.45 1.62
N LEU A 22 13.37 -1.14 1.89
CA LEU A 22 12.27 -0.22 1.60
C LEU A 22 12.04 -0.07 0.09
N SER A 23 13.11 -0.04 -0.70
CA SER A 23 13.04 0.10 -2.16
C SER A 23 12.30 -1.09 -2.76
N SER A 24 12.71 -2.31 -2.40
CA SER A 24 12.01 -3.54 -2.82
C SER A 24 10.59 -3.65 -2.25
N ASP A 25 10.36 -3.23 -1.00
CA ASP A 25 9.01 -3.25 -0.40
C ASP A 25 8.04 -2.30 -1.12
N GLU A 26 8.52 -1.12 -1.54
CA GLU A 26 7.76 -0.15 -2.33
C GLU A 26 7.36 -0.74 -3.69
N ASP A 27 8.33 -1.24 -4.46
CA ASP A 27 8.08 -1.89 -5.75
C ASP A 27 7.11 -3.08 -5.63
N LEU A 28 7.32 -3.91 -4.61
CA LEU A 28 6.46 -5.06 -4.35
C LEU A 28 5.04 -4.65 -3.95
N SER A 29 4.88 -3.54 -3.23
CA SER A 29 3.57 -2.99 -2.89
C SER A 29 2.80 -2.55 -4.14
N ILE A 30 3.47 -1.94 -5.13
CA ILE A 30 2.90 -1.57 -6.42
C ILE A 30 2.53 -2.82 -7.23
N ALA A 31 3.38 -3.86 -7.21
CA ALA A 31 3.04 -5.14 -7.82
C ALA A 31 1.77 -5.74 -7.22
N VAL A 32 1.60 -5.68 -5.89
CA VAL A 32 0.38 -6.14 -5.21
C VAL A 32 -0.85 -5.31 -5.64
N MET A 33 -0.72 -3.97 -5.73
CA MET A 33 -1.80 -3.11 -6.24
C MET A 33 -2.25 -3.55 -7.64
N ASN A 34 -1.28 -3.72 -8.55
CA ASN A 34 -1.54 -4.12 -9.93
C ASN A 34 -2.17 -5.51 -10.04
N LEU A 35 -1.79 -6.46 -9.19
CA LEU A 35 -2.41 -7.79 -9.14
C LEU A 35 -3.86 -7.75 -8.66
N VAL A 36 -4.18 -6.89 -7.67
CA VAL A 36 -5.59 -6.67 -7.28
C VAL A 36 -6.39 -6.08 -8.45
N SER A 37 -5.81 -5.11 -9.16
CA SER A 37 -6.46 -4.51 -10.34
C SER A 37 -6.66 -5.53 -11.47
N LEU A 38 -5.70 -6.44 -11.68
CA LEU A 38 -5.82 -7.54 -12.64
C LEU A 38 -6.94 -8.52 -12.26
N GLU A 39 -7.05 -8.91 -10.98
CA GLU A 39 -8.15 -9.75 -10.50
C GLU A 39 -9.51 -9.11 -10.83
N GLU A 40 -9.65 -7.81 -10.58
CA GLU A 40 -10.89 -7.06 -10.88
C GLU A 40 -11.15 -7.00 -12.39
N HIS A 41 -10.13 -6.73 -13.19
CA HIS A 41 -10.25 -6.67 -14.65
C HIS A 41 -10.69 -8.01 -15.24
N LEU A 42 -10.10 -9.13 -14.80
CA LEU A 42 -10.46 -10.46 -15.25
C LEU A 42 -11.90 -10.82 -14.86
N TYR A 43 -12.33 -10.45 -13.65
CA TYR A 43 -13.73 -10.62 -13.22
C TYR A 43 -14.71 -9.91 -14.18
N PHE A 44 -14.47 -8.62 -14.49
CA PHE A 44 -15.33 -7.89 -15.41
C PHE A 44 -15.28 -8.45 -16.83
N THR A 45 -14.10 -8.86 -17.30
CA THR A 45 -13.94 -9.48 -18.62
C THR A 45 -14.72 -10.78 -18.72
N ALA A 46 -14.65 -11.66 -17.72
CA ALA A 46 -15.45 -12.89 -17.66
C ALA A 46 -16.95 -12.59 -17.80
N LYS A 47 -17.46 -11.61 -17.02
CA LYS A 47 -18.88 -11.24 -17.06
C LYS A 47 -19.31 -10.55 -18.35
N ARG A 48 -18.47 -9.70 -18.93
CA ARG A 48 -18.76 -8.99 -20.18
C ARG A 48 -18.73 -9.89 -21.41
N THR A 49 -17.85 -10.89 -21.41
CA THR A 49 -17.67 -11.81 -22.53
C THR A 49 -18.45 -13.11 -22.38
N SER A 50 -19.04 -13.35 -21.20
CA SER A 50 -19.67 -14.63 -20.83
C SER A 50 -18.72 -15.82 -20.98
N ASN A 51 -17.41 -15.59 -20.86
CA ASN A 51 -16.40 -16.63 -20.91
C ASN A 51 -15.83 -16.87 -19.51
N ASP A 52 -16.17 -18.01 -18.92
CA ASP A 52 -15.76 -18.36 -17.56
C ASP A 52 -14.27 -18.73 -17.46
N SER A 53 -13.55 -18.96 -18.57
CA SER A 53 -12.11 -19.27 -18.54
C SER A 53 -11.26 -18.12 -17.95
N TYR A 54 -11.79 -16.90 -17.94
CA TYR A 54 -11.14 -15.77 -17.28
C TYR A 54 -11.16 -15.88 -15.75
N PHE A 55 -12.05 -16.68 -15.15
CA PHE A 55 -12.03 -16.97 -13.71
C PHE A 55 -10.84 -17.87 -13.32
N ASP A 56 -10.40 -18.77 -14.19
CA ASP A 56 -9.21 -19.58 -13.96
C ASP A 56 -7.96 -18.70 -13.89
N LEU A 57 -7.80 -17.79 -14.85
CA LEU A 57 -6.74 -16.78 -14.84
C LEU A 57 -6.80 -15.85 -13.63
N LEU A 58 -8.01 -15.49 -13.18
CA LEU A 58 -8.20 -14.72 -11.95
C LEU A 58 -7.68 -15.50 -10.75
N GLY A 59 -7.98 -16.81 -10.68
CA GLY A 59 -7.45 -17.71 -9.66
C GLY A 59 -5.92 -17.70 -9.60
N GLU A 60 -5.25 -17.82 -10.75
CA GLU A 60 -3.79 -17.77 -10.84
C GLU A 60 -3.23 -16.41 -10.39
N ALA A 61 -3.81 -15.30 -10.88
CA ALA A 61 -3.40 -13.95 -10.46
C ALA A 61 -3.53 -13.78 -8.93
N ARG A 62 -4.59 -14.36 -8.34
CA ARG A 62 -4.82 -14.36 -6.90
C ARG A 62 -3.77 -15.16 -6.13
N GLU A 63 -3.32 -16.30 -6.64
CA GLU A 63 -2.23 -17.07 -6.03
C GLU A 63 -0.92 -16.28 -6.04
N ILE A 64 -0.58 -15.66 -7.17
CA ILE A 64 0.60 -14.79 -7.30
C ILE A 64 0.51 -13.62 -6.30
N ARG A 65 -0.65 -12.95 -6.20
CA ARG A 65 -0.85 -11.87 -5.22
C ARG A 65 -0.64 -12.35 -3.79
N LYS A 66 -1.16 -13.53 -3.43
CA LYS A 66 -0.94 -14.09 -2.09
C LYS A 66 0.54 -14.35 -1.85
N GLU A 67 1.29 -14.84 -2.83
CA GLU A 67 2.74 -15.03 -2.68
C GLU A 67 3.46 -13.69 -2.48
N MET A 68 3.18 -12.68 -3.30
CA MET A 68 3.79 -11.36 -3.17
C MET A 68 3.46 -10.71 -1.82
N MET A 69 2.23 -10.86 -1.35
CA MET A 69 1.85 -10.42 -0.02
C MET A 69 2.59 -11.17 1.11
N ARG A 70 2.98 -12.45 0.94
CA ARG A 70 3.78 -13.18 1.95
C ARG A 70 5.21 -12.65 2.03
N LYS A 71 5.75 -12.20 0.88
CA LYS A 71 7.06 -11.53 0.83
C LYS A 71 6.97 -10.15 1.48
N LEU A 72 5.91 -9.39 1.18
CA LEU A 72 5.70 -8.05 1.72
C LEU A 72 5.34 -8.07 3.21
N LEU A 73 4.55 -9.03 3.68
CA LEU A 73 4.12 -9.18 5.08
C LEU A 73 4.28 -10.64 5.53
N PRO A 74 5.49 -11.06 5.95
CA PRO A 74 5.72 -12.40 6.44
C PRO A 74 4.84 -12.73 7.63
N LYS A 75 4.11 -13.86 7.57
CA LYS A 75 3.12 -14.25 8.59
C LYS A 75 3.70 -14.34 10.01
N GLU A 76 4.96 -14.72 10.13
CA GLU A 76 5.67 -14.82 11.42
C GLU A 76 5.82 -13.44 12.10
N LYS A 77 5.74 -12.36 11.31
CA LYS A 77 6.00 -10.99 11.75
C LYS A 77 4.73 -10.17 11.91
N TYR A 78 3.59 -10.56 11.35
CA TYR A 78 2.38 -9.72 11.29
C TYR A 78 1.10 -10.50 11.62
N GLU A 79 0.15 -9.82 12.25
CA GLU A 79 -1.17 -10.37 12.56
C GLU A 79 -2.01 -10.56 11.29
N GLY A 80 -2.94 -11.51 11.31
CA GLY A 80 -3.82 -11.80 10.17
C GLY A 80 -4.68 -10.60 9.75
N GLU A 81 -5.05 -9.72 10.68
CA GLU A 81 -5.79 -8.50 10.36
C GLU A 81 -4.92 -7.50 9.58
N THR A 82 -3.61 -7.45 9.82
CA THR A 82 -2.67 -6.55 9.11
C THR A 82 -2.62 -6.92 7.63
N TRP A 83 -2.59 -8.22 7.34
CA TRP A 83 -2.64 -8.74 5.98
C TRP A 83 -3.85 -8.20 5.20
N CYS A 84 -5.05 -8.35 5.78
CA CYS A 84 -6.28 -7.90 5.15
C CYS A 84 -6.29 -6.37 5.00
N ALA A 85 -5.95 -5.64 6.06
CA ALA A 85 -5.89 -4.18 6.05
C ALA A 85 -4.94 -3.65 4.95
N THR A 86 -3.73 -4.19 4.84
CA THR A 86 -2.74 -3.79 3.83
C THR A 86 -3.27 -3.94 2.41
N LYS A 87 -3.84 -5.11 2.06
CA LYS A 87 -4.39 -5.32 0.72
C LYS A 87 -5.49 -4.28 0.40
N HIS A 88 -6.36 -3.98 1.37
CA HIS A 88 -7.44 -3.00 1.16
C HIS A 88 -6.93 -1.56 1.07
N LEU A 89 -5.93 -1.18 1.87
CA LEU A 89 -5.26 0.12 1.78
C LEU A 89 -4.56 0.31 0.43
N LEU A 90 -3.79 -0.68 -0.02
CA LEU A 90 -3.10 -0.64 -1.31
C LEU A 90 -4.08 -0.53 -2.48
N ALA A 91 -5.11 -1.38 -2.51
CA ALA A 91 -6.13 -1.35 -3.56
C ALA A 91 -6.90 -0.01 -3.61
N SER A 92 -7.23 0.54 -2.44
CA SER A 92 -7.94 1.82 -2.34
C SER A 92 -7.06 2.99 -2.76
N SER A 93 -5.78 2.97 -2.36
CA SER A 93 -4.77 3.95 -2.78
C SER A 93 -4.64 3.98 -4.31
N MET A 94 -4.45 2.81 -4.94
CA MET A 94 -4.37 2.71 -6.40
C MET A 94 -5.62 3.27 -7.10
N ARG A 95 -6.82 2.90 -6.61
CA ARG A 95 -8.07 3.34 -7.23
C ARG A 95 -8.25 4.86 -7.16
N LEU A 96 -7.92 5.48 -6.03
CA LEU A 96 -7.98 6.94 -5.88
C LEU A 96 -6.96 7.65 -6.76
N TYR A 97 -5.74 7.11 -6.86
CA TYR A 97 -4.73 7.62 -7.80
C TYR A 97 -5.27 7.65 -9.25
N GLU A 98 -5.85 6.54 -9.72
CA GLU A 98 -6.43 6.48 -11.07
C GLU A 98 -7.58 7.49 -11.28
N VAL A 99 -8.44 7.69 -10.27
CA VAL A 99 -9.49 8.71 -10.33
C VAL A 99 -8.88 10.11 -10.41
N GLY A 100 -7.84 10.40 -9.63
CA GLY A 100 -7.08 11.65 -9.72
C GLY A 100 -6.50 11.91 -11.12
N THR A 101 -5.97 10.87 -11.77
CA THR A 101 -5.48 10.95 -13.16
C THR A 101 -6.60 11.29 -14.14
N LYS A 102 -7.79 10.71 -13.98
CA LYS A 102 -8.97 11.05 -14.81
C LYS A 102 -9.44 12.48 -14.58
N CYS A 103 -9.44 12.96 -13.33
CA CYS A 103 -9.75 14.36 -13.01
C CYS A 103 -8.75 15.32 -13.67
N THR A 104 -7.46 14.97 -13.65
CA THR A 104 -6.39 15.75 -14.30
C THR A 104 -6.61 15.84 -15.81
N ALA A 105 -6.88 14.71 -16.47
CA ALA A 105 -7.19 14.66 -17.90
C ALA A 105 -8.44 15.47 -18.27
N SER A 106 -9.37 15.63 -17.32
CA SER A 106 -10.60 16.42 -17.48
C SER A 106 -10.47 17.90 -17.07
N GLY A 107 -9.25 18.36 -16.73
CA GLY A 107 -9.01 19.74 -16.28
C GLY A 107 -9.47 20.08 -14.87
N LYS A 108 -9.98 19.11 -14.10
CA LYS A 108 -10.49 19.28 -12.73
C LYS A 108 -9.36 19.20 -11.71
N LYS A 109 -8.56 20.26 -11.62
CA LYS A 109 -7.31 20.26 -10.83
C LYS A 109 -7.54 20.07 -9.33
N GLU A 110 -8.56 20.69 -8.76
CA GLU A 110 -8.85 20.58 -7.32
C GLU A 110 -9.29 19.16 -6.95
N ASP A 111 -10.24 18.60 -7.69
CA ASP A 111 -10.67 17.20 -7.52
C ASP A 111 -9.49 16.24 -7.68
N ALA A 112 -8.63 16.45 -8.67
CA ALA A 112 -7.45 15.61 -8.88
C ALA A 112 -6.52 15.64 -7.66
N LYS A 113 -6.25 16.83 -7.12
CA LYS A 113 -5.41 17.02 -5.93
C LYS A 113 -6.00 16.29 -4.73
N ASP A 114 -7.29 16.41 -4.47
CA ASP A 114 -7.95 15.73 -3.35
C ASP A 114 -7.84 14.20 -3.45
N MET A 115 -8.00 13.65 -4.65
CA MET A 115 -7.83 12.22 -4.90
C MET A 115 -6.38 11.76 -4.71
N TYR A 116 -5.40 12.53 -5.20
CA TYR A 116 -3.97 12.21 -5.01
C TYR A 116 -3.57 12.30 -3.54
N ASP A 117 -3.98 13.35 -2.84
CA ASP A 117 -3.71 13.51 -1.41
C ASP A 117 -4.29 12.32 -0.65
N THR A 118 -5.55 11.94 -0.91
CA THR A 118 -6.19 10.81 -0.24
C THR A 118 -5.53 9.47 -0.61
N SER A 119 -5.12 9.28 -1.86
CA SER A 119 -4.36 8.11 -2.30
C SER A 119 -3.05 7.96 -1.51
N PHE A 120 -2.28 9.05 -1.38
CA PHE A 120 -1.01 9.09 -0.65
C PHE A 120 -1.20 8.82 0.84
N LYS A 121 -2.26 9.39 1.44
CA LYS A 121 -2.64 9.11 2.84
C LYS A 121 -2.84 7.61 3.10
N LEU A 122 -3.56 6.92 2.22
CA LEU A 122 -3.80 5.47 2.35
C LEU A 122 -2.51 4.65 2.16
N TYR A 123 -1.65 5.06 1.23
CA TYR A 123 -0.35 4.43 1.04
C TYR A 123 0.54 4.56 2.29
N ASN A 124 0.60 5.76 2.88
CA ASN A 124 1.39 5.98 4.10
C ASN A 124 0.85 5.23 5.31
N LEU A 125 -0.47 5.00 5.41
CA LEU A 125 -1.02 4.10 6.43
C LEU A 125 -0.54 2.66 6.22
N PHE A 126 -0.48 2.19 4.97
CA PHE A 126 0.11 0.90 4.65
C PHE A 126 1.58 0.84 5.10
N MET A 127 2.40 1.82 4.72
CA MET A 127 3.82 1.87 5.10
C MET A 127 3.98 1.91 6.62
N GLY A 128 3.13 2.67 7.33
CA GLY A 128 3.11 2.70 8.78
C GLY A 128 2.84 1.33 9.41
N LEU A 129 1.88 0.57 8.88
CA LEU A 129 1.59 -0.80 9.33
C LEU A 129 2.72 -1.76 8.98
N ARG A 130 3.26 -1.68 7.75
CA ARG A 130 4.38 -2.50 7.26
C ARG A 130 5.63 -2.30 8.08
N LEU A 131 5.93 -1.07 8.49
CA LEU A 131 7.09 -0.74 9.32
C LEU A 131 6.80 -0.84 10.82
N LYS A 132 5.58 -1.26 11.20
CA LYS A 132 5.11 -1.35 12.59
C LYS A 132 5.25 -0.02 13.35
N LEU A 133 5.15 1.10 12.62
CA LEU A 133 5.11 2.46 13.15
C LEU A 133 3.77 2.73 13.86
N ILE A 134 2.71 2.11 13.35
CA ILE A 134 1.37 2.15 13.90
C ILE A 134 0.79 0.74 13.93
N SER A 135 -0.14 0.51 14.85
CA SER A 135 -1.01 -0.67 14.87
C SER A 135 -2.30 -0.44 14.08
N ILE A 136 -3.07 -1.50 13.86
CA ILE A 136 -4.37 -1.43 13.17
C ILE A 136 -5.38 -0.58 13.96
N SER A 137 -5.37 -0.66 15.29
CA SER A 137 -6.22 0.16 16.15
C SER A 137 -5.86 1.64 16.01
N GLU A 138 -4.57 1.97 16.01
CA GLU A 138 -4.08 3.34 15.80
C GLU A 138 -4.35 3.86 14.38
N ALA A 139 -4.36 3.00 13.36
CA ALA A 139 -4.66 3.40 11.99
C ALA A 139 -6.08 4.00 11.86
N LYS A 140 -7.05 3.50 12.64
CA LYS A 140 -8.43 4.05 12.67
C LYS A 140 -8.51 5.45 13.28
N GLU A 141 -7.63 5.76 14.23
CA GLU A 141 -7.52 7.07 14.86
C GLU A 141 -6.71 8.05 13.99
N THR A 142 -5.67 7.53 13.32
CA THR A 142 -4.75 8.33 12.48
C THR A 142 -5.46 8.91 11.25
N LEU A 143 -6.55 8.29 10.79
CA LEU A 143 -7.43 8.84 9.74
C LEU A 143 -8.16 10.14 10.14
N ARG A 144 -8.14 10.56 11.42
CA ARG A 144 -8.93 11.68 11.92
C ARG A 144 -8.13 12.95 12.26
N GLU A 145 -6.79 12.95 12.34
CA GLU A 145 -6.00 14.08 12.87
C GLU A 145 -4.52 14.20 12.35
N GLU A 146 -3.84 15.30 12.74
CA GLU A 146 -2.45 15.75 12.47
C GLU A 146 -1.34 14.67 12.49
N LYS A 147 -1.57 13.54 13.15
CA LYS A 147 -0.63 12.40 13.25
C LYS A 147 -0.19 11.85 11.88
N LEU A 148 -1.03 12.01 10.85
CA LEU A 148 -0.74 11.53 9.50
C LEU A 148 0.36 12.34 8.80
N MET A 149 0.47 13.64 9.09
CA MET A 149 1.52 14.49 8.54
C MET A 149 2.88 14.06 9.09
N SER A 150 2.96 13.84 10.41
CA SER A 150 4.15 13.27 11.06
C SER A 150 4.52 11.88 10.52
N LEU A 151 3.55 11.01 10.22
CA LEU A 151 3.83 9.70 9.62
C LEU A 151 4.43 9.82 8.21
N SER A 152 3.88 10.73 7.40
CA SER A 152 4.36 10.99 6.05
C SER A 152 5.79 11.54 6.06
N ASP A 153 6.10 12.44 7.00
CA ASP A 153 7.45 12.99 7.17
C ASP A 153 8.47 11.89 7.57
N ILE A 154 8.06 10.96 8.44
CA ILE A 154 8.89 9.82 8.84
C ILE A 154 9.15 8.91 7.64
N ILE A 155 8.12 8.57 6.87
CA ILE A 155 8.26 7.71 5.69
C ILE A 155 9.17 8.37 4.67
N ASN A 156 8.94 9.64 4.34
CA ASN A 156 9.78 10.40 3.40
C ASN A 156 11.25 10.43 3.83
N LYS A 157 11.53 10.53 5.14
CA LYS A 157 12.89 10.47 5.67
C LYS A 157 13.53 9.08 5.51
N LEU A 158 12.72 8.01 5.61
CA LEU A 158 13.16 6.63 5.49
C LEU A 158 13.31 6.18 4.03
N SER A 159 12.47 6.70 3.14
CA SER A 159 12.32 6.38 1.71
C SER A 159 13.16 7.29 0.81
N ASN A 160 14.29 7.83 1.29
CA ASN A 160 15.21 8.56 0.42
C ASN A 160 15.96 7.56 -0.50
N CYS A 161 15.22 6.95 -1.43
CA CYS A 161 15.68 5.95 -2.39
C CYS A 161 16.47 6.60 -3.55
N CYS A 162 16.53 7.94 -3.61
CA CYS A 162 17.29 8.69 -4.62
C CYS A 162 18.82 8.65 -4.43
N ASP A 163 19.31 8.02 -3.34
CA ASP A 163 20.74 7.87 -3.03
C ASP A 163 21.27 6.43 -3.30
N GLU A 164 20.50 5.58 -4.00
CA GLU A 164 20.92 4.25 -4.48
C GLU A 164 21.71 4.30 -5.80
#